data_AF-A0A7S0I134-F1
#
_entry.id   AF-A0A7S0I134-F1
#
_cell.length_a   1.000
_cell.length_b   1.000
_cell.length_c   1.000
_cell.angle_alpha   90.00
_cell.angle_beta   90.00
_cell.angle_gamma   90.00
#
_symmetry.space_group_name_H-M   'P 1'
#
loop_
_entity.id
_entity.type
_entity.pdbx_description
1 polymer ?
#
loop_
_entity_poly.entity_id
_entity_poly.type
_entity_poly.pdbx_seq_one_letter_code
_entity_poly.pdbx_strand_id
1 'polypeptide(L)'
;MKLLLPTCLGLAAVANAWTGDNCKRFADIYTDGADLISRMWGDSFRYETDETKAYTMWWTEGGAAGVKDAHDNPNDLITQSLFPDLGVPDQCHLDYYHKDAPSPEGANFTECHPWHANACCHEATVVTPKAMNEGYGAGYEWDRCGPMSQACERFFVEEACMYECEVSMGHYRRFTDEQHTLCANVSGLSPAGGPAAAPGASVTLADGSAYTCVKDPWAPKNAENKWEIHQMPIKASYADAFYRACANDQFCDSGSFWDCKGLYHEYLKTEEGKKAKELEDGLTREGVLEARVKVLEDEQTQCAVDKSLNAAAVLSKLQSGTVKMVFT
;
A
#
# COMPACT_ATOMS: atom_id res chain seq x y z
N MET A 1 38.09 -19.45 17.22
CA MET A 1 37.75 -18.36 16.28
C MET A 1 36.33 -18.63 15.78
N LYS A 2 35.31 -18.09 16.45
CA LYS A 2 33.91 -18.19 16.01
C LYS A 2 33.69 -17.06 15.00
N LEU A 3 33.41 -17.40 13.74
CA LEU A 3 32.94 -16.44 12.76
C LEU A 3 31.58 -15.91 13.26
N LEU A 4 31.54 -14.63 13.62
CA LEU A 4 30.29 -13.89 13.77
C LEU A 4 29.80 -13.56 12.37
N LEU A 5 28.72 -14.21 11.93
CA LEU A 5 27.96 -13.79 10.76
C LEU A 5 27.34 -12.42 11.05
N PRO A 6 27.47 -11.44 10.15
CA PRO A 6 26.80 -10.16 10.31
C PRO A 6 25.29 -10.39 10.27
N THR A 7 24.59 -9.90 11.28
CA THR A 7 23.14 -9.95 11.37
C THR A 7 22.52 -9.10 10.26
N CYS A 8 21.81 -9.76 9.32
CA CYS A 8 21.02 -9.19 8.23
C CYS A 8 19.81 -8.32 8.66
N LEU A 9 19.84 -7.70 9.83
CA LEU A 9 18.72 -6.89 10.33
C LEU A 9 18.57 -5.54 9.61
N GLY A 10 19.54 -5.13 8.79
CA GLY A 10 19.46 -3.89 7.99
C GLY A 10 19.00 -4.06 6.54
N LEU A 11 18.85 -5.29 6.03
CA LEU A 11 18.54 -5.55 4.62
C LEU A 11 17.03 -5.69 4.32
N ALA A 12 16.19 -5.87 5.33
CA ALA A 12 14.76 -6.10 5.12
C ALA A 12 14.00 -4.84 4.67
N ALA A 13 14.40 -3.65 5.14
CA ALA A 13 13.73 -2.40 4.78
C ALA A 13 13.97 -1.96 3.33
N VAL A 14 15.03 -2.46 2.69
CA VAL A 14 15.38 -2.15 1.29
C VAL A 14 14.82 -3.18 0.31
N ALA A 15 14.25 -4.29 0.81
CA ALA A 15 13.85 -5.43 -0.01
C ALA A 15 12.57 -5.21 -0.83
N ASN A 16 11.78 -4.16 -0.51
CA ASN A 16 10.48 -3.89 -1.13
C ASN A 16 10.37 -2.52 -1.81
N ALA A 17 11.42 -1.69 -1.79
CA ALA A 17 11.40 -0.43 -2.53
C ALA A 17 11.28 -0.72 -4.03
N TRP A 18 10.40 0.00 -4.72
CA TRP A 18 10.25 -0.09 -6.16
C TRP A 18 11.55 0.42 -6.81
N THR A 19 12.38 -0.50 -7.29
CA THR A 19 13.64 -0.16 -7.94
C THR A 19 13.43 0.02 -9.45
N GLY A 20 13.88 1.14 -10.02
CA GLY A 20 13.79 1.42 -11.46
C GLY A 20 13.28 2.83 -11.80
N ASP A 21 12.90 3.04 -13.07
CA ASP A 21 12.56 4.36 -13.64
C ASP A 21 11.19 4.91 -13.20
N ASN A 22 10.40 4.14 -12.44
CA ASN A 22 9.04 4.51 -12.01
C ASN A 22 9.01 5.41 -10.77
N CYS A 23 10.17 5.76 -10.21
CA CYS A 23 10.30 6.64 -9.05
C CYS A 23 11.01 7.93 -9.43
N LYS A 24 10.37 9.07 -9.20
CA LYS A 24 10.89 10.41 -9.48
C LYS A 24 10.78 11.29 -8.25
N ARG A 25 11.55 12.38 -8.20
CA ARG A 25 11.39 13.35 -7.11
C ARG A 25 10.05 14.04 -7.23
N PHE A 26 9.46 14.44 -6.11
CA PHE A 26 8.23 15.24 -6.13
C PHE A 26 8.39 16.50 -6.99
N ALA A 27 9.52 17.19 -6.92
CA ALA A 27 9.77 18.38 -7.75
C ALA A 27 9.90 18.10 -9.26
N ASP A 28 10.09 16.84 -9.65
CA ASP A 28 10.09 16.41 -11.06
C ASP A 28 8.69 15.93 -11.51
N ILE A 29 7.78 15.66 -10.56
CA ILE A 29 6.42 15.17 -10.80
C ILE A 29 5.41 16.31 -10.71
N TYR A 30 5.52 17.18 -9.70
CA TYR A 30 4.60 18.26 -9.37
C TYR A 30 5.27 19.63 -9.52
N THR A 31 4.51 20.57 -10.06
CA THR A 31 4.97 21.94 -10.31
C THR A 31 4.97 22.78 -9.03
N ASP A 32 3.95 22.62 -8.19
CA ASP A 32 3.73 23.35 -6.94
C ASP A 32 2.74 22.59 -6.02
N GLY A 33 2.31 23.22 -4.92
CA GLY A 33 1.34 22.65 -3.99
C GLY A 33 -0.06 22.47 -4.57
N ALA A 34 -0.47 23.33 -5.50
CA ALA A 34 -1.77 23.20 -6.16
C ALA A 34 -1.81 21.97 -7.06
N ASP A 35 -0.74 21.76 -7.82
CA ASP A 35 -0.55 20.61 -8.67
C ASP A 35 -0.42 19.31 -7.86
N LEU A 36 0.26 19.34 -6.71
CA LEU A 36 0.38 18.21 -5.79
C LEU A 36 -0.99 17.78 -5.24
N ILE A 37 -1.72 18.68 -4.59
CA ILE A 37 -2.97 18.35 -3.91
C ILE A 37 -4.07 17.92 -4.88
N SER A 38 -4.11 18.51 -6.08
CA SER A 38 -5.16 18.23 -7.06
C SER A 38 -4.90 16.97 -7.90
N ARG A 39 -3.74 16.31 -7.74
CA ARG A 39 -3.39 15.10 -8.52
C ARG A 39 -3.06 13.88 -7.68
N MET A 40 -2.32 14.05 -6.58
CA MET A 40 -1.81 12.91 -5.81
C MET A 40 -2.94 11.99 -5.36
N TRP A 41 -4.05 12.57 -4.89
CA TRP A 41 -5.21 11.82 -4.41
C TRP A 41 -6.35 11.76 -5.42
N GLY A 42 -6.08 12.06 -6.70
CA GLY A 42 -7.11 12.24 -7.71
C GLY A 42 -7.98 13.46 -7.42
N ASP A 43 -9.30 13.31 -7.57
CA ASP A 43 -10.26 14.42 -7.38
C ASP A 43 -10.68 14.64 -5.92
N SER A 44 -10.07 13.95 -4.96
CA SER A 44 -10.43 13.99 -3.54
C SER A 44 -10.32 15.39 -2.94
N PHE A 45 -9.25 16.11 -3.30
CA PHE A 45 -8.92 17.42 -2.76
C PHE A 45 -8.82 18.45 -3.86
N ARG A 46 -9.05 19.72 -3.51
CA ARG A 46 -8.76 20.87 -4.37
C ARG A 46 -7.97 21.93 -3.62
N TYR A 47 -7.10 22.62 -4.34
CA TYR A 47 -6.36 23.76 -3.80
C TYR A 47 -7.28 24.97 -3.63
N GLU A 48 -7.27 25.60 -2.46
CA GLU A 48 -8.11 26.76 -2.15
C GLU A 48 -7.27 27.93 -1.59
N THR A 49 -7.28 29.04 -2.33
CA THR A 49 -6.56 30.27 -1.96
C THR A 49 -7.30 31.10 -0.91
N ASP A 50 -8.63 30.98 -0.85
CA ASP A 50 -9.42 31.58 0.22
C ASP A 50 -9.39 30.67 1.44
N GLU A 51 -8.36 30.85 2.26
CA GLU A 51 -8.08 30.09 3.48
C GLU A 51 -9.26 30.09 4.50
N THR A 52 -10.22 31.01 4.35
CA THR A 52 -11.44 31.05 5.19
C THR A 52 -12.50 30.03 4.76
N LYS A 53 -12.28 29.36 3.63
CA LYS A 53 -13.15 28.36 3.01
C LYS A 53 -12.45 27.02 2.81
N ALA A 54 -11.36 26.79 3.54
CA ALA A 54 -10.48 25.66 3.32
C ALA A 54 -10.06 24.98 4.62
N TYR A 55 -9.88 23.67 4.54
CA TYR A 55 -9.51 22.80 5.65
C TYR A 55 -8.00 22.68 5.76
N THR A 56 -7.53 22.40 6.97
CA THR A 56 -6.16 21.95 7.22
C THR A 56 -6.18 20.46 7.55
N MET A 57 -5.18 19.72 7.09
CA MET A 57 -4.97 18.32 7.50
C MET A 57 -4.28 18.21 8.86
N TRP A 58 -3.92 19.33 9.50
CA TRP A 58 -3.32 19.33 10.83
C TRP A 58 -3.42 20.67 11.57
N TRP A 59 -3.43 20.62 12.91
CA TRP A 59 -3.23 21.79 13.78
C TRP A 59 -2.52 21.40 15.08
N THR A 60 -1.70 22.30 15.61
CA THR A 60 -0.89 22.05 16.81
C THR A 60 -1.61 22.38 18.13
N GLU A 61 -2.77 23.02 18.05
CA GLU A 61 -3.49 23.59 19.21
C GLU A 61 -4.47 22.59 19.87
N GLY A 62 -4.69 21.41 19.28
CA GLY A 62 -5.62 20.37 19.77
C GLY A 62 -5.13 19.57 20.99
N GLY A 63 -4.23 20.14 21.80
CA GLY A 63 -3.77 19.56 23.07
C GLY A 63 -3.31 18.10 23.01
N ALA A 64 -3.46 17.40 24.14
CA ALA A 64 -3.13 15.98 24.28
C ALA A 64 -4.37 15.21 24.70
N ALA A 65 -4.56 14.00 24.16
CA ALA A 65 -5.71 13.17 24.46
C ALA A 65 -5.89 12.93 25.97
N GLY A 66 -7.13 13.04 26.43
CA GLY A 66 -7.48 12.94 27.86
C GLY A 66 -7.25 14.22 28.67
N VAL A 67 -6.80 15.32 28.05
CA VAL A 67 -6.82 16.66 28.63
C VAL A 67 -8.04 17.41 28.07
N LYS A 68 -8.80 18.09 28.94
CA LYS A 68 -9.90 18.94 28.47
C LYS A 68 -9.31 20.10 27.66
N ASP A 69 -9.57 20.11 26.36
CA ASP A 69 -9.03 21.13 25.47
C ASP A 69 -9.63 22.51 25.72
N ALA A 70 -8.83 23.52 25.40
CA ALA A 70 -9.22 24.92 25.36
C ALA A 70 -9.58 25.38 23.92
N HIS A 71 -9.38 24.53 22.92
CA HIS A 71 -9.44 24.90 21.50
C HIS A 71 -10.29 23.91 20.72
N ASP A 72 -11.25 24.44 19.95
CA ASP A 72 -12.11 23.67 19.06
C ASP A 72 -11.33 23.22 17.81
N ASN A 73 -11.76 22.14 17.16
CA ASN A 73 -11.23 21.75 15.85
C ASN A 73 -11.43 22.92 14.87
N PRO A 74 -10.37 23.54 14.30
CA PRO A 74 -10.52 24.69 13.43
C PRO A 74 -11.31 24.36 12.15
N ASN A 75 -11.32 23.09 11.72
CA ASN A 75 -12.12 22.63 10.60
C ASN A 75 -13.63 22.72 10.88
N ASP A 76 -14.06 22.63 12.14
CA ASP A 76 -15.49 22.76 12.51
C ASP A 76 -16.03 24.15 12.18
N LEU A 77 -15.21 25.19 12.35
CA LEU A 77 -15.58 26.57 11.99
C LEU A 77 -15.70 26.75 10.47
N ILE A 78 -14.82 26.11 9.71
CA ILE A 78 -14.89 26.09 8.25
C ILE A 78 -16.16 25.37 7.80
N THR A 79 -16.46 24.22 8.40
CA THR A 79 -17.68 23.45 8.12
C THR A 79 -18.94 24.25 8.42
N GLN A 80 -19.01 24.93 9.56
CA GLN A 80 -20.15 25.80 9.89
C GLN A 80 -20.33 26.95 8.89
N SER A 81 -19.23 27.48 8.35
CA SER A 81 -19.25 28.56 7.35
C SER A 81 -19.71 28.06 5.97
N LEU A 82 -19.20 26.91 5.54
CA LEU A 82 -19.50 26.34 4.21
C LEU A 82 -20.85 25.63 4.16
N PHE A 83 -21.29 25.05 5.27
CA PHE A 83 -22.53 24.29 5.38
C PHE A 83 -23.39 24.81 6.54
N PRO A 84 -23.87 26.07 6.49
CA PRO A 84 -24.58 26.69 7.62
C PRO A 84 -25.87 25.96 8.00
N ASP A 85 -26.50 25.26 7.06
CA ASP A 85 -27.74 24.51 7.29
C ASP A 85 -27.49 23.07 7.80
N LEU A 86 -26.28 22.52 7.58
CA LEU A 86 -25.93 21.15 7.99
C LEU A 86 -25.06 21.13 9.25
N GLY A 87 -24.19 22.11 9.44
CA GLY A 87 -23.23 22.16 10.55
C GLY A 87 -22.17 21.06 10.48
N VAL A 88 -21.48 20.83 11.59
CA VAL A 88 -20.52 19.72 11.74
C VAL A 88 -21.31 18.40 11.81
N PRO A 89 -20.94 17.34 11.06
CA PRO A 89 -21.64 16.07 11.12
C PRO A 89 -21.70 15.46 12.52
N ASP A 90 -22.79 14.76 12.83
CA ASP A 90 -22.95 13.97 14.07
C ASP A 90 -22.73 12.47 13.84
N GLN A 91 -22.34 12.10 12.61
CA GLN A 91 -22.08 10.75 12.15
C GLN A 91 -20.78 10.71 11.36
N CYS A 92 -20.17 9.53 11.37
CA CYS A 92 -18.97 9.26 10.60
C CYS A 92 -19.39 8.57 9.31
N HIS A 93 -19.40 9.34 8.22
CA HIS A 93 -20.05 8.91 6.99
C HIS A 93 -19.15 8.08 6.05
N LEU A 94 -17.85 8.05 6.32
CA LEU A 94 -16.88 7.27 5.55
C LEU A 94 -16.83 5.81 6.03
N ASP A 95 -16.40 4.90 5.17
CA ASP A 95 -16.39 3.44 5.42
C ASP A 95 -14.97 2.93 5.79
N TYR A 96 -14.86 1.61 6.04
CA TYR A 96 -13.67 0.83 6.42
C TYR A 96 -13.29 0.86 7.89
N TYR A 97 -12.62 1.93 8.36
CA TYR A 97 -12.08 2.00 9.73
C TYR A 97 -12.74 3.08 10.59
N HIS A 98 -13.77 3.73 10.05
CA HIS A 98 -14.53 4.75 10.74
C HIS A 98 -15.56 4.12 11.70
N LYS A 99 -15.80 4.82 12.81
CA LYS A 99 -16.90 4.57 13.74
C LYS A 99 -18.25 4.85 13.09
N ASP A 100 -19.35 4.54 13.76
CA ASP A 100 -20.70 4.97 13.32
C ASP A 100 -20.94 6.47 13.61
N ALA A 101 -20.40 6.95 14.75
CA ALA A 101 -20.55 8.32 15.22
C ALA A 101 -19.24 8.80 15.86
N PRO A 102 -18.95 10.11 15.78
CA PRO A 102 -17.72 10.63 16.33
C PRO A 102 -17.78 10.60 17.86
N SER A 103 -16.63 10.36 18.47
CA SER A 103 -16.52 10.27 19.92
C SER A 103 -15.15 10.75 20.39
N PRO A 104 -15.01 11.16 21.65
CA PRO A 104 -13.70 11.39 22.24
C PRO A 104 -12.86 10.10 22.26
N GLU A 105 -11.55 10.24 22.12
CA GLU A 105 -10.55 9.19 22.18
C GLU A 105 -9.80 9.20 23.53
N GLY A 106 -9.27 8.04 23.91
CA GLY A 106 -8.57 7.85 25.18
C GLY A 106 -7.14 8.39 25.18
N ALA A 107 -6.49 8.35 26.35
CA ALA A 107 -5.13 8.89 26.55
C ALA A 107 -4.01 8.27 25.68
N ASN A 108 -4.27 7.12 25.04
CA ASN A 108 -3.32 6.47 24.13
C ASN A 108 -3.39 7.02 22.69
N PHE A 109 -4.35 7.92 22.41
CA PHE A 109 -4.53 8.53 21.10
C PHE A 109 -3.51 9.66 20.88
N THR A 110 -2.29 9.27 20.49
CA THR A 110 -1.13 10.18 20.46
C THR A 110 -0.71 10.61 19.08
N GLU A 111 -0.89 9.78 18.05
CA GLU A 111 -0.47 10.11 16.69
C GLU A 111 -1.42 11.13 16.05
N CYS A 112 -2.70 10.82 15.91
CA CYS A 112 -3.71 11.75 15.38
C CYS A 112 -4.35 12.61 16.47
N HIS A 113 -3.58 12.95 17.51
CA HIS A 113 -4.08 13.62 18.72
C HIS A 113 -4.91 14.88 18.48
N PRO A 114 -4.77 15.70 17.42
CA PRO A 114 -5.61 16.88 17.26
C PRO A 114 -7.12 16.59 17.28
N TRP A 115 -7.55 15.40 16.82
CA TRP A 115 -8.97 14.99 16.82
C TRP A 115 -9.46 14.35 18.12
N HIS A 116 -8.65 14.27 19.19
CA HIS A 116 -8.97 13.45 20.38
C HIS A 116 -10.32 13.79 21.04
N ALA A 117 -10.78 15.04 20.96
CA ALA A 117 -12.04 15.45 21.57
C ALA A 117 -13.27 14.93 20.80
N ASN A 118 -13.15 14.73 19.49
CA ASN A 118 -14.24 14.33 18.60
C ASN A 118 -13.67 13.75 17.29
N ALA A 119 -13.44 12.44 17.25
CA ALA A 119 -12.83 11.75 16.11
C ALA A 119 -13.77 10.70 15.50
N CYS A 120 -13.62 10.44 14.21
CA CYS A 120 -14.26 9.30 13.52
C CYS A 120 -13.43 8.02 13.47
N CYS A 121 -12.13 8.10 13.71
CA CYS A 121 -11.23 6.94 13.71
C CYS A 121 -11.26 6.18 15.04
N HIS A 122 -10.78 4.95 15.04
CA HIS A 122 -10.38 4.24 16.25
C HIS A 122 -8.87 4.45 16.51
N GLU A 123 -8.46 4.60 17.77
CA GLU A 123 -7.03 4.66 18.15
C GLU A 123 -6.19 3.53 17.55
N ALA A 124 -6.73 2.30 17.50
CA ALA A 124 -6.06 1.15 16.93
C ALA A 124 -5.71 1.30 15.43
N THR A 125 -6.48 2.09 14.68
CA THR A 125 -6.25 2.35 13.25
C THR A 125 -5.09 3.32 13.04
N VAL A 126 -4.90 4.25 13.97
CA VAL A 126 -3.99 5.38 13.82
C VAL A 126 -2.85 5.41 14.82
N VAL A 127 -2.54 4.29 15.48
CA VAL A 127 -1.58 4.22 16.58
C VAL A 127 -0.15 4.66 16.21
N THR A 128 0.25 4.48 14.94
CA THR A 128 1.58 4.88 14.44
C THR A 128 1.54 5.18 12.94
N PRO A 129 2.52 5.92 12.39
CA PRO A 129 2.66 6.13 10.94
C PRO A 129 2.67 4.82 10.17
N LYS A 130 3.40 3.82 10.68
CA LYS A 130 3.47 2.49 10.08
C LYS A 130 2.11 1.79 10.03
N ALA A 131 1.34 1.85 11.10
CA ALA A 131 0.02 1.22 11.15
C ALA A 131 -0.94 1.80 10.10
N MET A 132 -0.89 3.12 9.88
CA MET A 132 -1.66 3.79 8.83
C MET A 132 -1.15 3.43 7.43
N ASN A 133 0.18 3.42 7.26
CA ASN A 133 0.83 3.10 5.98
C ASN A 133 0.48 1.69 5.47
N GLU A 134 0.43 0.72 6.40
CA GLU A 134 0.18 -0.69 6.09
C GLU A 134 -1.31 -1.09 6.28
N GLY A 135 -2.16 -0.19 6.78
CA GLY A 135 -3.49 -0.50 7.29
C GLY A 135 -4.41 -1.16 6.27
N TYR A 136 -4.38 -0.68 5.03
CA TYR A 136 -5.20 -1.19 3.91
C TYR A 136 -4.56 -2.36 3.14
N GLY A 137 -3.50 -2.95 3.70
CA GLY A 137 -2.82 -4.12 3.17
C GLY A 137 -1.75 -3.81 2.13
N ALA A 138 -1.07 -4.87 1.70
CA ALA A 138 0.12 -4.79 0.87
C ALA A 138 -0.10 -3.94 -0.39
N GLY A 139 0.82 -3.03 -0.64
CA GLY A 139 0.82 -2.11 -1.76
C GLY A 139 0.02 -0.83 -1.54
N TYR A 140 -0.67 -0.65 -0.41
CA TYR A 140 -1.26 0.65 -0.05
C TYR A 140 -0.23 1.68 0.42
N GLU A 141 1.01 1.26 0.68
CA GLU A 141 1.99 2.11 1.34
C GLU A 141 2.29 3.41 0.55
N TRP A 142 2.46 4.55 1.20
CA TRP A 142 2.83 5.80 0.52
C TRP A 142 4.30 5.82 0.08
N ASP A 143 5.17 5.09 0.77
CA ASP A 143 6.63 5.05 0.60
C ASP A 143 7.11 3.90 -0.33
N ARG A 144 6.32 3.57 -1.37
CA ARG A 144 6.66 2.53 -2.37
C ARG A 144 8.00 2.78 -3.07
N CYS A 145 8.42 4.04 -3.20
CA CYS A 145 9.70 4.43 -3.78
C CYS A 145 10.87 4.46 -2.77
N GLY A 146 10.66 3.87 -1.59
CA GLY A 146 11.59 3.87 -0.49
C GLY A 146 11.22 4.90 0.59
N PRO A 147 11.90 4.85 1.74
CA PRO A 147 11.55 5.68 2.89
C PRO A 147 11.58 7.17 2.56
N MET A 148 10.55 7.88 3.01
CA MET A 148 10.49 9.34 2.92
C MET A 148 11.28 9.99 4.05
N SER A 149 11.70 11.22 3.83
CA SER A 149 12.20 12.11 4.87
C SER A 149 11.10 12.35 5.91
N GLN A 150 11.49 12.52 7.17
CA GLN A 150 10.53 12.81 8.25
C GLN A 150 9.67 14.05 7.95
N ALA A 151 10.25 15.06 7.27
CA ALA A 151 9.54 16.26 6.91
C ALA A 151 8.41 15.99 5.89
N CYS A 152 8.66 15.10 4.93
CA CYS A 152 7.67 14.71 3.93
C CYS A 152 6.65 13.71 4.48
N GLU A 153 7.10 12.65 5.16
CA GLU A 153 6.23 11.59 5.68
C GLU A 153 5.18 12.13 6.64
N ARG A 154 5.53 13.17 7.41
CA ARG A 154 4.59 13.82 8.32
C ARG A 154 3.33 14.31 7.60
N PHE A 155 3.41 14.80 6.37
CA PHE A 155 2.23 15.23 5.62
C PHE A 155 1.34 14.07 5.18
N PHE A 156 1.90 12.90 4.88
CA PHE A 156 1.13 11.68 4.62
C PHE A 156 0.41 11.19 5.88
N VAL A 157 1.09 11.27 7.03
CA VAL A 157 0.48 10.98 8.33
C VAL A 157 -0.65 11.94 8.65
N GLU A 158 -0.44 13.24 8.43
CA GLU A 158 -1.45 14.27 8.67
C GLU A 158 -2.68 14.09 7.75
N GLU A 159 -2.47 13.76 6.47
CA GLU A 159 -3.55 13.39 5.54
C GLU A 159 -4.30 12.14 5.99
N ALA A 160 -3.59 11.07 6.38
CA ALA A 160 -4.20 9.84 6.88
C ALA A 160 -5.01 10.08 8.17
N CYS A 161 -4.47 10.89 9.09
CA CYS A 161 -5.19 11.31 10.28
C CYS A 161 -6.46 12.09 9.95
N MET A 162 -6.38 13.04 9.00
CA MET A 162 -7.56 13.76 8.53
C MET A 162 -8.56 12.77 7.95
N TYR A 163 -8.15 11.91 7.02
CA TYR A 163 -9.00 10.94 6.36
C TYR A 163 -9.75 10.05 7.35
N GLU A 164 -9.05 9.46 8.32
CA GLU A 164 -9.65 8.53 9.27
C GLU A 164 -10.47 9.23 10.38
N CYS A 165 -10.04 10.42 10.82
CA CYS A 165 -10.52 11.02 12.06
C CYS A 165 -11.41 12.26 11.88
N GLU A 166 -11.32 13.00 10.77
CA GLU A 166 -12.04 14.27 10.58
C GLU A 166 -13.54 14.03 10.34
N VAL A 167 -14.34 14.57 11.25
CA VAL A 167 -15.80 14.45 11.21
C VAL A 167 -16.38 15.16 9.99
N SER A 168 -15.81 16.31 9.60
CA SER A 168 -16.30 17.13 8.49
C SER A 168 -16.14 16.49 7.11
N MET A 169 -15.31 15.46 6.97
CA MET A 169 -15.08 14.81 5.67
C MET A 169 -16.33 14.16 5.09
N GLY A 170 -17.30 13.80 5.94
CA GLY A 170 -18.56 13.21 5.50
C GLY A 170 -19.37 14.11 4.54
N HIS A 171 -19.22 15.43 4.62
CA HIS A 171 -19.86 16.38 3.69
C HIS A 171 -19.26 16.38 2.29
N TYR A 172 -18.07 15.81 2.14
CA TYR A 172 -17.34 15.76 0.87
C TYR A 172 -17.38 14.38 0.23
N ARG A 173 -18.23 13.45 0.70
CA ARG A 173 -18.41 12.17 0.01
C ARG A 173 -18.76 12.38 -1.45
N ARG A 174 -18.10 11.63 -2.34
CA ARG A 174 -18.34 11.68 -3.78
C ARG A 174 -19.77 11.28 -4.13
N PHE A 175 -20.35 10.35 -3.37
CA PHE A 175 -21.66 9.80 -3.61
C PHE A 175 -22.56 9.95 -2.39
N THR A 176 -23.80 10.34 -2.63
CA THR A 176 -24.85 10.37 -1.60
C THR A 176 -25.27 8.97 -1.18
N ASP A 177 -25.90 8.84 -0.01
CA ASP A 177 -26.45 7.55 0.44
C ASP A 177 -27.50 7.00 -0.52
N GLU A 178 -28.27 7.87 -1.17
CA GLU A 178 -29.25 7.47 -2.17
C GLU A 178 -28.57 6.92 -3.43
N GLN A 179 -27.58 7.64 -3.98
CA GLN A 179 -26.82 7.16 -5.15
C GLN A 179 -26.14 5.82 -4.86
N HIS A 180 -25.48 5.70 -3.70
CA HIS A 180 -24.89 4.45 -3.26
C HIS A 180 -25.95 3.34 -3.15
N THR A 181 -27.09 3.60 -2.51
CA THR A 181 -28.15 2.62 -2.35
C THR A 181 -28.71 2.14 -3.69
N LEU A 182 -28.87 3.03 -4.67
CA LEU A 182 -29.45 2.68 -5.97
C LEU A 182 -28.43 2.01 -6.92
N CYS A 183 -27.17 2.43 -6.88
CA CYS A 183 -26.17 2.04 -7.87
C CYS A 183 -25.15 1.01 -7.38
N ALA A 184 -24.85 0.96 -6.08
CA ALA A 184 -23.85 0.04 -5.56
C ALA A 184 -24.29 -1.41 -5.73
N ASN A 185 -23.38 -2.24 -6.23
CA ASN A 185 -23.61 -3.67 -6.42
C ASN A 185 -22.83 -4.44 -5.35
N VAL A 186 -23.49 -4.70 -4.22
CA VAL A 186 -22.96 -5.63 -3.22
C VAL A 186 -23.61 -6.98 -3.48
N SER A 187 -22.91 -7.87 -4.19
CA SER A 187 -23.34 -9.27 -4.39
C SER A 187 -24.59 -9.49 -5.27
N GLY A 188 -24.89 -8.57 -6.20
CA GLY A 188 -26.09 -8.63 -7.06
C GLY A 188 -27.35 -8.02 -6.43
N LEU A 189 -27.24 -7.54 -5.18
CA LEU A 189 -28.31 -6.85 -4.47
C LEU A 189 -27.89 -5.40 -4.18
N SER A 190 -28.82 -4.48 -4.37
CA SER A 190 -28.73 -3.13 -3.82
C SER A 190 -28.81 -3.21 -2.29
N PRO A 191 -28.16 -2.30 -1.55
CA PRO A 191 -28.37 -2.14 -0.11
C PRO A 191 -29.84 -2.06 0.33
N ALA A 192 -30.76 -1.66 -0.55
CA ALA A 192 -32.21 -1.64 -0.32
C ALA A 192 -32.92 -3.01 -0.50
N GLY A 193 -32.18 -4.10 -0.74
CA GLY A 193 -32.73 -5.46 -0.89
C GLY A 193 -33.38 -5.75 -2.26
N GLY A 194 -33.25 -4.84 -3.22
CA GLY A 194 -33.66 -5.03 -4.64
C GLY A 194 -32.48 -5.45 -5.53
N PRO A 195 -32.71 -5.76 -6.82
CA PRO A 195 -31.61 -5.99 -7.77
C PRO A 195 -30.79 -4.70 -7.94
N ALA A 196 -29.46 -4.82 -7.86
CA ALA A 196 -28.57 -3.68 -8.10
C ALA A 196 -28.72 -3.15 -9.53
N ALA A 197 -28.59 -1.83 -9.72
CA ALA A 197 -28.58 -1.24 -11.05
C ALA A 197 -27.43 -1.83 -11.90
N ALA A 198 -27.70 -2.08 -13.19
CA ALA A 198 -26.67 -2.57 -14.10
C ALA A 198 -25.54 -1.52 -14.25
N PRO A 199 -24.29 -1.93 -14.57
CA PRO A 199 -23.20 -1.00 -14.76
C PRO A 199 -23.51 0.12 -15.78
N GLY A 200 -23.51 1.38 -15.33
CA GLY A 200 -23.84 2.55 -16.17
C GLY A 200 -25.34 2.75 -16.43
N ALA A 201 -26.22 2.08 -15.69
CA ALA A 201 -27.65 2.28 -15.82
C ALA A 201 -28.07 3.67 -15.32
N SER A 202 -29.18 4.17 -15.86
CA SER A 202 -29.85 5.36 -15.32
C SER A 202 -30.88 4.94 -14.27
N VAL A 203 -30.85 5.59 -13.12
CA VAL A 203 -31.81 5.45 -12.02
C VAL A 203 -32.55 6.76 -11.80
N THR A 204 -33.67 6.72 -11.09
CA THR A 204 -34.43 7.91 -10.70
C THR A 204 -34.28 8.13 -9.20
N LEU A 205 -33.82 9.31 -8.81
CA LEU A 205 -33.69 9.72 -7.42
C LEU A 205 -35.06 10.10 -6.83
N ALA A 206 -35.14 10.25 -5.51
CA ALA A 206 -36.36 10.56 -4.77
C ALA A 206 -37.00 11.89 -5.16
N ASP A 207 -36.18 12.84 -5.63
CA ASP A 207 -36.64 14.14 -6.16
C ASP A 207 -37.17 14.05 -7.61
N GLY A 208 -37.12 12.87 -8.23
CA GLY A 208 -37.55 12.60 -9.59
C GLY A 208 -36.49 12.87 -10.67
N SER A 209 -35.30 13.33 -10.29
CA SER A 209 -34.19 13.54 -11.22
C SER A 209 -33.58 12.21 -11.69
N ALA A 210 -33.00 12.21 -12.89
CA ALA A 210 -32.30 11.06 -13.43
C ALA A 210 -30.81 11.12 -13.07
N TYR A 211 -30.26 10.02 -12.57
CA TYR A 211 -28.85 9.86 -12.26
C TYR A 211 -28.28 8.66 -13.03
N THR A 212 -27.10 8.80 -13.62
CA THR A 212 -26.41 7.69 -14.31
C THR A 212 -25.34 7.12 -13.39
N CYS A 213 -25.47 5.84 -13.04
CA CYS A 213 -24.49 5.16 -12.21
C CYS A 213 -23.09 5.19 -12.86
N VAL A 214 -22.06 5.40 -12.07
CA VAL A 214 -20.67 5.50 -12.54
C VAL A 214 -20.11 4.09 -12.69
N LYS A 215 -19.63 3.74 -13.89
CA LYS A 215 -18.98 2.43 -14.11
C LYS A 215 -17.63 2.39 -13.39
N ASP A 216 -17.38 1.32 -12.65
CA ASP A 216 -16.05 1.04 -12.11
C ASP A 216 -15.12 0.66 -13.28
N PRO A 217 -13.97 1.34 -13.45
CA PRO A 217 -13.06 1.06 -14.56
C PRO A 217 -12.29 -0.26 -14.41
N TRP A 218 -12.26 -0.84 -13.19
CA TRP A 218 -11.45 -2.00 -12.83
C TRP A 218 -12.27 -3.25 -12.55
N ALA A 219 -13.59 -3.12 -12.38
CA ALA A 219 -14.48 -4.23 -12.05
C ALA A 219 -15.83 -4.13 -12.77
N PRO A 220 -16.52 -5.25 -13.03
CA PRO A 220 -17.84 -5.28 -13.67
C PRO A 220 -18.97 -4.85 -12.71
N LYS A 221 -18.83 -3.69 -12.07
CA LYS A 221 -19.77 -3.10 -11.10
C LYS A 221 -19.86 -1.58 -11.30
N ASN A 222 -20.73 -0.92 -10.54
CA ASN A 222 -20.68 0.54 -10.43
C ASN A 222 -19.74 0.96 -9.28
N ALA A 223 -19.27 2.20 -9.35
CA ALA A 223 -18.24 2.77 -8.48
C ALA A 223 -18.80 3.46 -7.23
N GLU A 224 -20.12 3.66 -7.10
CA GLU A 224 -20.73 4.36 -5.97
C GLU A 224 -20.38 3.66 -4.65
N ASN A 225 -19.42 4.24 -3.95
CA ASN A 225 -18.92 3.77 -2.67
C ASN A 225 -19.20 4.82 -1.59
N LYS A 226 -18.82 4.54 -0.34
CA LYS A 226 -19.03 5.47 0.79
C LYS A 226 -17.73 6.08 1.32
N TRP A 227 -16.58 5.65 0.83
CA TRP A 227 -15.26 6.02 1.35
C TRP A 227 -14.60 7.14 0.54
N GLU A 228 -14.97 7.30 -0.73
CA GLU A 228 -14.38 8.28 -1.63
C GLU A 228 -14.92 9.67 -1.33
N ILE A 229 -14.01 10.61 -1.13
CA ILE A 229 -14.32 12.04 -1.03
C ILE A 229 -14.08 12.75 -2.36
N HIS A 230 -14.61 13.95 -2.51
CA HIS A 230 -14.52 14.73 -3.74
C HIS A 230 -14.42 16.23 -3.43
N GLN A 231 -13.37 16.86 -3.99
CA GLN A 231 -13.18 18.31 -4.03
C GLN A 231 -13.20 19.01 -2.67
N MET A 232 -12.74 18.33 -1.61
CA MET A 232 -12.59 18.97 -0.32
C MET A 232 -11.50 20.06 -0.40
N PRO A 233 -11.82 21.33 -0.07
CA PRO A 233 -10.88 22.43 -0.24
C PRO A 233 -9.79 22.37 0.82
N ILE A 234 -8.54 22.23 0.38
CA ILE A 234 -7.36 22.26 1.24
C ILE A 234 -6.69 23.62 1.13
N LYS A 235 -6.30 24.15 2.29
CA LYS A 235 -5.60 25.42 2.42
C LYS A 235 -4.38 25.48 1.51
N ALA A 236 -4.31 26.51 0.69
CA ALA A 236 -3.18 26.80 -0.18
C ALA A 236 -1.83 26.76 0.57
N SER A 237 -1.78 27.39 1.74
CA SER A 237 -0.60 27.43 2.59
C SER A 237 -0.14 26.05 3.06
N TYR A 238 -1.08 25.16 3.37
CA TYR A 238 -0.81 23.77 3.78
C TYR A 238 -0.31 22.95 2.58
N ALA A 239 -1.01 23.03 1.45
CA ALA A 239 -0.63 22.37 0.19
C ALA A 239 0.78 22.73 -0.26
N ASP A 240 1.13 24.02 -0.21
CA ASP A 240 2.46 24.50 -0.60
C ASP A 240 3.54 24.06 0.41
N ALA A 241 3.19 23.92 1.69
CA ALA A 241 4.10 23.39 2.69
C ALA A 241 4.38 21.90 2.46
N PHE A 242 3.34 21.12 2.13
CA PHE A 242 3.47 19.71 1.76
C PHE A 242 4.43 19.55 0.57
N TYR A 243 4.19 20.29 -0.51
CA TYR A 243 5.05 20.26 -1.69
C TYR A 243 6.51 20.59 -1.36
N ARG A 244 6.77 21.67 -0.61
CA ARG A 244 8.14 22.05 -0.25
C ARG A 244 8.83 21.02 0.62
N ALA A 245 8.11 20.40 1.55
CA ALA A 245 8.65 19.38 2.45
C ALA A 245 9.05 18.11 1.69
N CYS A 246 8.28 17.73 0.68
CA CYS A 246 8.51 16.52 -0.12
C CYS A 246 9.35 16.72 -1.38
N ALA A 247 9.69 17.96 -1.76
CA ALA A 247 10.29 18.28 -3.07
C ALA A 247 11.48 17.40 -3.48
N ASN A 248 12.30 16.93 -2.51
CA ASN A 248 13.48 16.10 -2.76
C ASN A 248 13.26 14.60 -2.51
N ASP A 249 12.13 14.22 -1.92
CA ASP A 249 11.73 12.83 -1.70
C ASP A 249 11.24 12.19 -3.00
N GLN A 250 11.16 10.87 -3.03
CA GLN A 250 10.71 10.12 -4.20
C GLN A 250 9.24 9.71 -4.09
N PHE A 251 8.56 9.74 -5.22
CA PHE A 251 7.21 9.21 -5.38
C PHE A 251 7.09 8.52 -6.74
N CYS A 252 5.99 7.77 -6.92
CA CYS A 252 5.66 7.17 -8.19
C CYS A 252 5.53 8.25 -9.28
N ASP A 253 6.10 7.97 -10.44
CA ASP A 253 6.19 8.90 -11.56
C ASP A 253 4.83 9.25 -12.19
N SER A 254 3.79 8.46 -11.95
CA SER A 254 2.41 8.78 -12.29
C SER A 254 1.90 10.06 -11.61
N GLY A 255 2.46 10.42 -10.45
CA GLY A 255 1.98 11.53 -9.62
C GLY A 255 0.56 11.33 -9.06
N SER A 256 0.08 10.09 -9.06
CA SER A 256 -1.23 9.69 -8.56
C SER A 256 -1.03 8.48 -7.67
N PHE A 257 -1.45 8.58 -6.41
CA PHE A 257 -1.36 7.52 -5.41
C PHE A 257 -2.11 6.27 -5.84
N TRP A 258 -3.28 6.45 -6.46
CA TRP A 258 -4.13 5.35 -6.91
C TRP A 258 -3.52 4.60 -8.10
N ASP A 259 -2.99 5.33 -9.09
CA ASP A 259 -2.29 4.71 -10.23
C ASP A 259 -1.00 4.05 -9.76
N CYS A 260 -0.26 4.70 -8.86
CA CYS A 260 0.94 4.19 -8.23
C CYS A 260 0.69 2.87 -7.50
N LYS A 261 -0.39 2.77 -6.70
CA LYS A 261 -0.82 1.52 -6.05
C LYS A 261 -1.03 0.40 -7.07
N GLY A 262 -1.77 0.69 -8.16
CA GLY A 262 -2.05 -0.28 -9.22
C GLY A 262 -0.77 -0.80 -9.88
N LEU A 263 0.13 0.09 -10.28
CA LEU A 263 1.41 -0.27 -10.89
C LEU A 263 2.32 -1.04 -9.94
N TYR A 264 2.34 -0.66 -8.65
CA TYR A 264 3.14 -1.35 -7.65
C TYR A 264 2.64 -2.78 -7.37
N HIS A 265 1.32 -3.00 -7.38
CA HIS A 265 0.74 -4.36 -7.31
C HIS A 265 1.18 -5.24 -8.47
N GLU A 266 1.28 -4.69 -9.68
CA GLU A 266 1.80 -5.41 -10.85
C GLU A 266 3.30 -5.73 -10.71
N TYR A 267 4.08 -4.78 -10.17
CA TYR A 267 5.48 -5.00 -9.84
C TYR A 267 5.66 -6.13 -8.82
N LEU A 268 4.92 -6.12 -7.71
CA LEU A 268 4.99 -7.16 -6.68
C LEU A 268 4.70 -8.56 -7.26
N LYS A 269 3.64 -8.69 -8.07
CA LYS A 269 3.32 -9.96 -8.76
C LYS A 269 4.45 -10.44 -9.67
N THR A 270 5.09 -9.51 -10.37
CA THR A 270 6.21 -9.80 -11.26
C THR A 270 7.43 -10.31 -10.48
N GLU A 271 7.76 -9.66 -9.36
CA GLU A 271 8.86 -10.06 -8.48
C GLU A 271 8.62 -11.41 -7.80
N GLU A 272 7.39 -11.69 -7.37
CA GLU A 272 7.00 -13.02 -6.87
C GLU A 272 7.18 -14.10 -7.95
N GLY A 273 6.76 -13.83 -9.18
CA GLY A 273 6.95 -14.75 -10.31
C GLY A 273 8.43 -15.02 -10.62
N LYS A 274 9.29 -14.00 -10.55
CA LYS A 274 10.74 -14.16 -10.70
C LYS A 274 11.33 -15.03 -9.59
N LYS A 275 10.98 -14.77 -8.33
CA LYS A 275 11.45 -15.58 -7.18
C LYS A 275 11.00 -17.04 -7.29
N ALA A 276 9.77 -17.28 -7.72
CA ALA A 276 9.25 -18.63 -7.94
C ALA A 276 10.05 -19.35 -9.04
N LYS A 277 10.37 -18.66 -10.14
CA LYS A 277 11.19 -19.21 -11.23
C LYS A 277 12.63 -19.48 -10.80
N GLU A 278 13.26 -18.58 -10.05
CA GLU A 278 14.62 -18.79 -9.53
C GLU A 278 14.70 -20.00 -8.60
N LEU A 279 13.66 -20.22 -7.79
CA LEU A 279 13.54 -21.41 -6.95
C LEU A 279 13.40 -22.68 -7.79
N GLU A 280 12.57 -22.67 -8.83
CA GLU A 280 12.40 -23.79 -9.76
C GLU A 280 13.69 -24.11 -10.53
N ASP A 281 14.37 -23.09 -11.07
CA ASP A 281 15.65 -23.22 -11.76
C ASP A 281 16.74 -23.76 -10.81
N GLY A 282 16.73 -23.31 -9.55
CA GLY A 282 17.61 -23.81 -8.49
C GLY A 282 17.39 -25.30 -8.20
N LEU A 283 16.13 -25.71 -8.03
CA LEU A 283 15.76 -27.10 -7.80
C LEU A 283 16.11 -28.01 -8.99
N THR A 284 15.90 -27.50 -10.21
CA THR A 284 16.28 -28.19 -11.45
C THR A 284 17.80 -28.40 -11.52
N ARG A 285 18.58 -27.38 -11.16
CA ARG A 285 20.04 -27.46 -11.14
C ARG A 285 20.55 -28.45 -10.09
N GLU A 286 19.91 -28.52 -8.93
CA GLU A 286 20.22 -29.50 -7.88
C GLU A 286 19.98 -30.93 -8.38
N GLY A 287 18.84 -31.22 -9.00
CA GLY A 287 18.55 -32.52 -9.60
C GLY A 287 19.54 -32.93 -10.70
N VAL A 288 20.01 -31.97 -11.52
CA VAL A 288 21.09 -32.21 -12.50
C VAL A 288 22.43 -32.53 -11.81
N LEU A 289 22.73 -31.87 -10.68
CA LEU A 289 23.94 -32.14 -9.91
C LEU A 289 23.89 -33.56 -9.32
N GLU A 290 22.78 -33.95 -8.71
CA GLU A 290 22.58 -35.28 -8.14
C GLU A 290 22.73 -36.39 -9.19
N ALA A 291 22.15 -36.19 -10.38
CA ALA A 291 22.30 -37.14 -11.49
C ALA A 291 23.76 -37.29 -11.93
N ARG A 292 24.54 -36.20 -11.97
CA ARG A 292 25.97 -36.24 -12.34
C ARG A 292 26.83 -36.89 -11.25
N VAL A 293 26.52 -36.66 -9.98
CA VAL A 293 27.19 -37.33 -8.85
C VAL A 293 26.99 -38.84 -8.97
N LYS A 294 25.76 -39.29 -9.21
CA LYS A 294 25.47 -40.71 -9.40
C LYS A 294 26.25 -41.34 -10.56
N VAL A 295 26.35 -40.65 -11.70
CA VAL A 295 27.17 -41.12 -12.84
C VAL A 295 28.64 -41.27 -12.44
N LEU A 296 29.21 -40.32 -11.69
CA LEU A 296 30.59 -40.39 -11.22
C LEU A 296 30.80 -41.53 -10.22
N GLU A 297 29.83 -41.77 -9.32
CA GLU A 297 29.86 -42.90 -8.38
C GLU A 297 29.80 -44.26 -9.11
N ASP A 298 28.96 -44.36 -10.15
CA ASP A 298 28.86 -45.55 -11.00
C ASP A 298 30.17 -45.78 -11.79
N GLU A 299 30.76 -44.74 -12.37
CA GLU A 299 32.07 -44.80 -13.06
C GLU A 299 33.20 -45.20 -12.11
N GLN A 300 33.20 -44.68 -10.88
CA GLN A 300 34.19 -45.03 -9.86
C GLN A 300 34.06 -46.49 -9.41
N THR A 301 32.83 -46.98 -9.29
CA THR A 301 32.54 -48.38 -8.99
C THR A 301 32.99 -49.30 -10.12
N GLN A 302 32.73 -48.94 -11.38
CA GLN A 302 33.18 -49.69 -12.55
C GLN A 302 34.72 -49.74 -12.63
N CYS A 303 35.41 -48.62 -12.38
CA CYS A 303 36.87 -48.59 -12.34
C CYS A 303 37.46 -49.52 -11.27
N ALA A 304 36.81 -49.64 -10.11
CA ALA A 304 37.22 -50.57 -9.06
C ALA A 304 37.03 -52.04 -9.49
N VAL A 305 35.93 -52.35 -10.16
CA VAL A 305 35.66 -53.68 -10.72
C VAL A 305 36.71 -54.05 -11.78
N ASP A 306 37.01 -53.16 -12.72
CA ASP A 306 37.99 -53.40 -13.78
C ASP A 306 39.41 -53.62 -13.23
N LYS A 307 39.79 -52.89 -12.18
CA LYS A 307 41.07 -53.14 -11.47
C LYS A 307 41.11 -54.53 -10.85
N SER A 308 40.02 -54.98 -10.22
CA SER A 308 39.94 -56.30 -9.60
C SER A 308 39.97 -57.46 -10.62
N LEU A 309 39.28 -57.29 -11.76
CA LEU A 309 39.31 -58.24 -12.88
C LEU A 309 40.70 -58.34 -13.52
N ASN A 310 41.37 -57.21 -13.73
CA ASN A 310 42.75 -57.18 -14.23
C ASN A 310 43.73 -57.85 -13.26
N ALA A 311 43.59 -57.62 -11.95
CA ALA A 311 44.39 -58.30 -10.94
C ALA A 311 44.15 -59.82 -10.96
N ALA A 312 42.89 -60.27 -11.08
CA ALA A 312 42.55 -61.69 -11.20
C ALA A 312 43.09 -62.32 -12.49
N ALA A 313 43.06 -61.61 -13.62
CA ALA A 313 43.62 -62.07 -14.89
C ALA A 313 45.15 -62.19 -14.86
N VAL A 314 45.84 -61.27 -14.18
CA VAL A 314 47.29 -61.35 -13.93
C VAL A 314 47.64 -62.54 -13.03
N LEU A 315 46.86 -62.77 -11.97
CA LEU A 315 47.00 -63.94 -11.09
C LEU A 315 46.75 -65.27 -11.84
N SER A 316 45.75 -65.32 -12.71
CA SER A 316 45.46 -66.49 -13.55
C SER A 316 46.61 -66.81 -14.52
N LYS A 317 47.22 -65.80 -15.16
CA LYS A 317 48.40 -65.98 -16.03
C LYS A 317 49.65 -66.44 -15.27
N LEU A 318 49.81 -66.02 -14.01
CA LEU A 318 50.89 -66.51 -13.14
C LEU A 318 50.69 -67.99 -12.75
N GLN A 319 49.44 -68.44 -12.60
CA GLN A 319 49.10 -69.82 -12.26
C GLN A 319 49.11 -70.79 -13.47
N SER A 320 48.93 -70.29 -14.71
CA SER A 320 48.88 -71.12 -15.93
C SER A 320 50.24 -71.43 -16.58
N GLY A 321 51.36 -70.97 -16.03
CA GLY A 321 52.70 -71.44 -16.39
C GLY A 321 53.37 -70.74 -17.58
N THR A 322 54.70 -70.59 -17.44
CA THR A 322 55.71 -70.08 -18.40
C THR A 322 56.00 -68.58 -18.34
N VAL A 323 56.66 -68.12 -17.27
CA VAL A 323 57.54 -66.95 -17.36
C VAL A 323 58.98 -67.40 -17.11
N LYS A 324 59.77 -67.52 -18.19
CA LYS A 324 61.22 -67.60 -18.10
C LYS A 324 61.74 -66.21 -17.72
N MET A 325 62.27 -66.07 -16.51
CA MET A 325 63.02 -64.87 -16.14
C MET A 325 64.36 -64.88 -16.89
N VAL A 326 64.52 -63.94 -17.82
CA VAL A 326 65.81 -63.59 -18.41
C VAL A 326 66.32 -62.36 -17.68
N PHE A 327 67.40 -62.51 -16.92
CA PHE A 327 68.15 -61.38 -16.37
C PHE A 327 69.30 -61.08 -17.34
N THR A 328 69.36 -59.84 -17.80
CA THR A 328 70.58 -59.19 -18.33
C THR A 328 70.85 -57.95 -17.51
#